data_AF-A0A522XEX1-F1
#
_entry.id   AF-A0A522XEX1-F1
#
_cell.length_a   1.000
_cell.length_b   1.000
_cell.length_c   1.000
_cell.angle_alpha   90.00
_cell.angle_beta   90.00
_cell.angle_gamma   90.00
#
_symmetry.space_group_name_H-M   'P 1'
#
loop_
_entity.id
_entity.type
_entity.pdbx_description
1 polymer ?
#
loop_
_entity_poly.entity_id
_entity_poly.type
_entity_poly.pdbx_seq_one_letter_code
_entity_poly.pdbx_strand_id
1 'polypeptide(L)'
;MNYNLGLSGLCLGTALVLAVPASTLATPTEVTGIELRETPSGLMLMMDTASGDRPQIFLVRRGNSMVADLINTKLRLPQGQGYSQNNPVPGIASLVVTPLDANSTRVIVTSAGDSAPDGEIVQEASRGIALNYRRSADAPTTATSPPPGITGEPQGQSNLAQQQPQQQPQQQPQQQQQAQRQPGNSDVLVPNPDVEIDGVRIDSPTRVNPAPPFQPRAVAPPVGDISVSSVDTSAYSINLGTAQRVPRLVLRDAPVEEVMSLLARAAGLNLAYIADSGDDEDGESSQRTISLDIEDESVQDVFNNVLRLSGLEANREGNTIVVGVRLPDSARPVISRTVRLNQL
;
A
#
# COMPACT_ATOMS: atom_id res chain seq x y z
N MET A 1 -4.88 49.79 -70.31
CA MET A 1 -5.46 50.70 -69.29
C MET A 1 -6.50 49.96 -68.46
N ASN A 2 -6.61 49.98 -67.14
CA ASN A 2 -5.79 50.35 -65.99
C ASN A 2 -6.45 49.60 -64.82
N TYR A 3 -5.74 48.70 -64.12
CA TYR A 3 -6.27 48.01 -62.94
C TYR A 3 -5.96 48.82 -61.67
N ASN A 4 -6.99 49.18 -60.90
CA ASN A 4 -6.84 49.72 -59.55
C ASN A 4 -7.11 48.62 -58.52
N LEU A 5 -6.10 48.34 -57.70
CA LEU A 5 -6.17 47.48 -56.51
C LEU A 5 -6.86 48.25 -55.37
N GLY A 6 -7.87 47.63 -54.74
CA GLY A 6 -8.40 48.03 -53.44
C GLY A 6 -8.11 46.93 -52.42
N LEU A 7 -7.22 47.20 -51.46
CA LEU A 7 -6.86 46.29 -50.36
C LEU A 7 -7.81 46.56 -49.18
N SER A 8 -8.71 45.61 -48.89
CA SER A 8 -9.55 45.65 -47.69
C SER A 8 -8.82 44.97 -46.53
N GLY A 9 -8.48 45.73 -45.49
CA GLY A 9 -7.80 45.26 -44.29
C GLY A 9 -8.70 44.38 -43.42
N LEU A 10 -8.15 43.25 -42.96
CA LEU A 10 -8.81 42.28 -42.09
C LEU A 10 -8.21 42.40 -40.68
N CYS A 11 -8.96 42.98 -39.74
CA CYS A 11 -8.58 43.05 -38.34
C CYS A 11 -8.86 41.70 -37.65
N LEU A 12 -7.80 40.93 -37.35
CA LEU A 12 -7.89 39.75 -36.49
C LEU A 12 -7.75 40.18 -35.03
N GLY A 13 -8.86 40.21 -34.28
CA GLY A 13 -8.85 40.30 -32.83
C GLY A 13 -8.61 38.92 -32.22
N THR A 14 -7.49 38.73 -31.53
CA THR A 14 -7.18 37.50 -30.80
C THR A 14 -7.80 37.57 -29.39
N ALA A 15 -8.85 36.80 -29.14
CA ALA A 15 -9.39 36.60 -27.80
C ALA A 15 -8.57 35.53 -27.08
N LEU A 16 -7.84 35.93 -26.03
CA LEU A 16 -7.13 35.01 -25.13
C LEU A 16 -8.14 34.41 -24.14
N VAL A 17 -8.54 33.16 -24.34
CA VAL A 17 -9.33 32.40 -23.37
C VAL A 17 -8.38 31.81 -22.31
N LEU A 18 -8.44 32.35 -21.10
CA LEU A 18 -7.78 31.74 -19.94
C LEU A 18 -8.61 30.54 -19.48
N ALA A 19 -8.18 29.34 -19.85
CA ALA A 19 -8.73 28.11 -19.30
C ALA A 19 -8.26 27.97 -17.85
N VAL A 20 -9.18 28.19 -16.90
CA VAL A 20 -8.99 27.80 -15.50
C VAL A 20 -9.02 26.27 -15.43
N PRO A 21 -8.00 25.59 -14.88
CA PRO A 21 -8.06 24.14 -14.73
C PRO A 21 -9.16 23.79 -13.72
N ALA A 22 -10.23 23.15 -14.20
CA ALA A 22 -11.23 22.55 -13.34
C ALA A 22 -10.56 21.45 -12.50
N SER A 23 -10.63 21.57 -11.18
CA SER A 23 -10.24 20.48 -10.28
C SER A 23 -11.27 19.35 -10.42
N THR A 24 -10.92 18.28 -11.12
CA THR A 24 -11.77 17.09 -11.19
C THR A 24 -11.72 16.39 -9.82
N LEU A 25 -12.81 16.46 -9.06
CA LEU A 25 -13.02 15.54 -7.94
C LEU A 25 -12.98 14.12 -8.53
N ALA A 26 -12.04 13.30 -8.08
CA ALA A 26 -11.96 11.92 -8.52
C ALA A 26 -13.22 11.18 -8.03
N THR A 27 -14.00 10.65 -8.96
CA THR A 27 -15.11 9.74 -8.63
C THR A 27 -14.50 8.47 -8.01
N PRO A 28 -14.98 8.00 -6.85
CA PRO A 28 -14.50 6.76 -6.26
C PRO A 28 -14.69 5.59 -7.22
N THR A 29 -13.70 4.70 -7.28
CA THR A 29 -13.76 3.48 -8.10
C THR A 29 -14.86 2.57 -7.61
N GLU A 30 -15.79 2.19 -8.48
CA GLU A 30 -16.87 1.27 -8.09
C GLU A 30 -16.38 -0.18 -8.10
N VAL A 31 -16.64 -0.91 -7.01
CA VAL A 31 -16.45 -2.36 -6.94
C VAL A 31 -17.77 -3.02 -7.28
N THR A 32 -17.84 -3.66 -8.44
CA THR A 32 -19.10 -4.13 -9.06
C THR A 32 -19.31 -5.63 -8.94
N GLY A 33 -18.24 -6.40 -8.72
CA GLY A 33 -18.28 -7.85 -8.65
C GLY A 33 -17.35 -8.38 -7.56
N ILE A 34 -17.75 -9.49 -6.95
CA ILE A 34 -16.93 -10.28 -6.02
C ILE A 34 -17.01 -11.73 -6.47
N GLU A 35 -15.84 -12.34 -6.68
CA GLU A 35 -15.70 -13.76 -7.01
C GLU A 35 -14.65 -14.38 -6.07
N LEU A 36 -15.02 -15.48 -5.41
CA LEU A 36 -14.11 -16.24 -4.57
C LEU A 36 -13.61 -17.46 -5.33
N ARG A 37 -12.30 -17.70 -5.27
CA ARG A 37 -11.65 -18.89 -5.82
C ARG A 37 -10.81 -19.57 -4.76
N GLU A 38 -11.03 -20.86 -4.59
CA GLU A 38 -10.15 -21.68 -3.78
C GLU A 38 -8.79 -21.84 -4.46
N THR A 39 -7.72 -21.74 -3.68
CA THR A 39 -6.36 -22.00 -4.14
C THR A 39 -5.73 -23.07 -3.25
N PRO A 40 -4.69 -23.79 -3.71
CA PRO A 40 -4.03 -24.80 -2.87
C PRO A 40 -3.48 -24.25 -1.55
N SER A 41 -3.17 -22.95 -1.51
CA SER A 41 -2.61 -22.27 -0.33
C SER A 41 -3.67 -21.56 0.53
N GLY A 42 -4.93 -21.48 0.08
CA GLY A 42 -5.99 -20.76 0.78
C GLY A 42 -7.05 -20.21 -0.17
N LEU A 43 -7.25 -18.89 -0.16
CA LEU A 43 -8.36 -18.22 -0.82
C LEU A 43 -7.89 -17.07 -1.69
N MET A 44 -8.42 -16.95 -2.90
CA MET A 44 -8.30 -15.76 -3.74
C MET A 44 -9.65 -15.05 -3.80
N LEU A 45 -9.67 -13.78 -3.40
CA LEU A 45 -10.80 -12.89 -3.56
C LEU A 45 -10.54 -12.00 -4.77
N MET A 46 -11.30 -12.19 -5.84
CA MET A 46 -11.30 -11.33 -7.01
C MET A 46 -12.41 -10.27 -6.86
N MET A 47 -12.07 -9.01 -7.07
CA MET A 47 -12.99 -7.89 -7.04
C MET A 47 -12.93 -7.13 -8.36
N ASP A 48 -14.05 -7.10 -9.07
CA ASP A 48 -14.16 -6.36 -10.33
C ASP A 48 -14.29 -4.87 -10.03
N THR A 49 -13.40 -4.07 -10.63
CA THR A 49 -13.44 -2.61 -10.53
C THR A 49 -13.93 -1.98 -11.83
N ALA A 50 -14.72 -0.91 -11.72
CA ALA A 50 -15.09 -0.11 -12.89
C ALA A 50 -13.82 0.39 -13.60
N SER A 51 -13.78 0.20 -14.93
CA SER A 51 -12.70 0.68 -15.80
C SER A 51 -11.29 0.13 -15.50
N GLY A 52 -11.16 -0.93 -14.69
CA GLY A 52 -9.86 -1.50 -14.32
C GLY A 52 -9.03 -0.60 -13.39
N ASP A 53 -9.68 0.34 -12.71
CA ASP A 53 -9.04 1.22 -11.74
C ASP A 53 -8.38 0.43 -10.59
N ARG A 54 -7.28 0.99 -10.06
CA ARG A 54 -6.43 0.39 -9.03
C ARG A 54 -6.49 1.21 -7.74
N PRO A 55 -7.44 0.94 -6.83
CA PRO A 55 -7.51 1.64 -5.56
C PRO A 55 -6.34 1.29 -4.65
N GLN A 56 -6.08 2.15 -3.67
CA GLN A 56 -5.05 1.91 -2.66
C GLN A 56 -5.59 0.93 -1.63
N ILE A 57 -4.80 -0.08 -1.27
CA ILE A 57 -5.21 -1.15 -0.37
C ILE A 57 -4.24 -1.22 0.80
N PHE A 58 -4.77 -1.19 2.02
CA PHE A 58 -4.01 -1.34 3.25
C PHE A 58 -4.38 -2.66 3.91
N LEU A 59 -3.40 -3.51 4.18
CA LEU A 59 -3.60 -4.76 4.91
C LEU A 59 -3.11 -4.62 6.34
N VAL A 60 -3.94 -5.05 7.29
CA VAL A 60 -3.64 -5.01 8.72
C VAL A 60 -4.08 -6.32 9.36
N ARG A 61 -3.17 -6.97 10.10
CA ARG A 61 -3.53 -8.10 10.96
C ARG A 61 -4.16 -7.61 12.25
N ARG A 62 -5.27 -8.21 12.63
CA ARG A 62 -5.97 -7.93 13.89
C ARG A 62 -6.44 -9.24 14.50
N GLY A 63 -5.73 -9.73 15.52
CA GLY A 63 -6.02 -11.03 16.13
C GLY A 63 -5.86 -12.15 15.10
N ASN A 64 -6.92 -12.95 14.92
CA ASN A 64 -6.99 -14.02 13.91
C ASN A 64 -7.60 -13.57 12.57
N SER A 65 -7.78 -12.26 12.34
CA SER A 65 -8.31 -11.69 11.10
C SER A 65 -7.29 -10.87 10.34
N MET A 66 -7.32 -10.97 9.01
CA MET A 66 -6.70 -10.01 8.10
C MET A 66 -7.77 -9.02 7.64
N VAL A 67 -7.48 -7.72 7.81
CA VAL A 67 -8.35 -6.63 7.40
C VAL A 67 -7.71 -5.92 6.22
N ALA A 68 -8.41 -5.82 5.09
CA ALA A 68 -7.99 -5.02 3.95
C ALA A 68 -8.92 -3.82 3.78
N ASP A 69 -8.37 -2.61 3.87
CA ASP A 69 -9.09 -1.35 3.64
C ASP A 69 -8.75 -0.82 2.25
N LEU A 70 -9.76 -0.70 1.40
CA LEU A 70 -9.65 -0.20 0.04
C LEU A 70 -10.11 1.25 0.00
N ILE A 71 -9.18 2.17 -0.21
CA ILE A 71 -9.41 3.61 -0.25
C ILE A 71 -9.78 4.06 -1.66
N ASN A 72 -10.65 5.07 -1.75
CA ASN A 72 -11.20 5.59 -2.99
C ASN A 72 -12.06 4.54 -3.72
N THR A 73 -12.80 3.74 -2.96
CA THR A 73 -13.70 2.71 -3.50
C THR A 73 -15.12 2.88 -3.03
N LYS A 74 -16.07 2.43 -3.85
CA LYS A 74 -17.47 2.38 -3.50
C LYS A 74 -18.06 1.02 -3.83
N LEU A 75 -18.55 0.30 -2.83
CA LEU A 75 -19.13 -1.02 -3.03
C LEU A 75 -20.50 -0.92 -3.71
N ARG A 76 -20.63 -1.60 -4.85
CA ARG A 76 -21.80 -1.58 -5.75
C ARG A 76 -22.08 -2.97 -6.30
N LEU A 77 -22.45 -3.89 -5.42
CA LEU A 77 -22.70 -5.28 -5.80
C LEU A 77 -24.13 -5.47 -6.31
N PRO A 78 -24.36 -6.33 -7.32
CA PRO A 78 -25.70 -6.70 -7.75
C PRO A 78 -26.48 -7.46 -6.66
N GLN A 79 -25.76 -8.08 -5.72
CA GLN A 79 -26.33 -8.91 -4.66
C GLN A 79 -26.71 -8.10 -3.39
N GLY A 80 -26.33 -6.83 -3.29
CA GLY A 80 -26.66 -5.98 -2.13
C GLY A 80 -25.57 -5.00 -1.71
N GLN A 81 -25.63 -4.57 -0.44
CA GLN A 81 -24.73 -3.56 0.14
C GLN A 81 -23.42 -4.14 0.69
N GLY A 82 -23.22 -5.46 0.58
CA GLY A 82 -22.06 -6.16 1.09
C GLY A 82 -22.07 -7.62 0.66
N TYR A 83 -21.01 -8.34 1.00
CA TYR A 83 -20.86 -9.76 0.72
C TYR A 83 -20.33 -10.47 1.96
N SER A 84 -20.83 -11.67 2.26
CA SER A 84 -20.37 -12.45 3.39
C SER A 84 -20.45 -13.93 3.06
N GLN A 85 -19.38 -14.66 3.35
CA GLN A 85 -19.32 -16.10 3.21
C GLN A 85 -18.65 -16.74 4.41
N ASN A 86 -19.31 -17.77 4.97
CA ASN A 86 -18.78 -18.59 6.05
C ASN A 86 -18.11 -19.83 5.47
N ASN A 87 -16.98 -20.22 6.06
CA ASN A 87 -16.17 -21.38 5.67
C ASN A 87 -15.93 -21.49 4.15
N PRO A 88 -15.41 -20.43 3.48
CA PRO A 88 -15.23 -20.44 2.03
C PRO A 88 -14.25 -21.52 1.55
N VAL A 89 -13.21 -21.80 2.35
CA VAL A 89 -12.19 -22.83 2.11
C VAL A 89 -11.74 -23.37 3.47
N PRO A 90 -11.11 -24.57 3.56
CA PRO A 90 -10.59 -25.04 4.84
C PRO A 90 -9.60 -24.02 5.42
N GLY A 91 -9.57 -23.89 6.74
CA GLY A 91 -8.71 -22.94 7.47
C GLY A 91 -9.08 -21.46 7.38
N ILE A 92 -10.09 -21.07 6.61
CA ILE A 92 -10.69 -19.73 6.65
C ILE A 92 -12.09 -19.86 7.24
N ALA A 93 -12.35 -19.23 8.38
CA ALA A 93 -13.63 -19.28 9.07
C ALA A 93 -14.69 -18.40 8.41
N SER A 94 -14.32 -17.19 7.98
CA SER A 94 -15.25 -16.28 7.32
C SER A 94 -14.55 -15.24 6.43
N LEU A 95 -15.28 -14.77 5.42
CA LEU A 95 -14.92 -13.63 4.59
C LEU A 95 -16.11 -12.66 4.53
N VAL A 96 -15.86 -11.39 4.86
CA VAL A 96 -16.87 -10.32 4.86
C VAL A 96 -16.34 -9.13 4.08
N VAL A 97 -17.14 -8.58 3.18
CA VAL A 97 -16.87 -7.37 2.41
C VAL A 97 -18.00 -6.38 2.63
N THR A 98 -17.70 -5.21 3.20
CA THR A 98 -18.69 -4.18 3.52
C THR A 98 -18.16 -2.79 3.22
N PRO A 99 -19.03 -1.81 2.94
CA PRO A 99 -18.63 -0.41 2.88
C PRO A 99 -18.21 0.04 4.27
N LEU A 100 -17.04 0.68 4.36
CA LEU A 100 -16.57 1.31 5.58
C LEU A 100 -17.12 2.74 5.71
N ASP A 101 -17.14 3.47 4.59
CA ASP A 101 -17.72 4.81 4.47
C ASP A 101 -18.13 5.07 3.01
N ALA A 102 -18.35 6.34 2.63
CA ALA A 102 -18.79 6.72 1.29
C ALA A 102 -17.75 6.43 0.19
N ASN A 103 -16.46 6.35 0.55
CA ASN A 103 -15.30 6.25 -0.35
C ASN A 103 -14.33 5.12 0.06
N SER A 104 -14.74 4.22 0.95
CA SER A 104 -13.89 3.12 1.41
C SER A 104 -14.67 1.82 1.53
N THR A 105 -14.03 0.71 1.15
CA THR A 105 -14.54 -0.66 1.31
C THR A 105 -13.62 -1.44 2.22
N ARG A 106 -14.17 -2.22 3.15
CA ARG A 106 -13.42 -3.08 4.06
C ARG A 106 -13.68 -4.55 3.75
N VAL A 107 -12.61 -5.32 3.64
CA VAL A 107 -12.62 -6.77 3.57
C VAL A 107 -12.06 -7.30 4.89
N ILE A 108 -12.74 -8.28 5.49
CA ILE A 108 -12.30 -8.97 6.70
C ILE A 108 -12.27 -10.46 6.39
N VAL A 109 -11.10 -11.07 6.52
CA VAL A 109 -10.91 -12.52 6.38
C VAL A 109 -10.45 -13.08 7.71
N THR A 110 -11.23 -13.97 8.29
CA THR A 110 -10.97 -14.56 9.61
C THR A 110 -10.48 -15.99 9.45
N SER A 111 -9.35 -16.31 10.08
CA SER A 111 -8.81 -17.67 10.12
C SER A 111 -9.66 -18.56 11.03
N ALA A 112 -9.69 -19.86 10.71
CA ALA A 112 -10.22 -20.88 11.64
C ALA A 112 -9.22 -21.24 12.75
N GLY A 113 -7.96 -20.80 12.65
CA GLY A 113 -6.95 -20.87 13.71
C GLY A 113 -6.87 -19.57 14.54
N ASP A 114 -5.83 -19.49 15.36
CA ASP A 114 -5.55 -18.38 16.27
C ASP A 114 -4.78 -17.23 15.60
N SER A 115 -4.07 -17.51 14.51
CA SER A 115 -3.32 -16.50 13.76
C SER A 115 -4.09 -15.99 12.54
N ALA A 116 -3.96 -14.71 12.22
CA ALA A 116 -4.53 -14.13 10.99
C ALA A 116 -3.89 -14.74 9.72
N PRO A 117 -4.68 -14.93 8.64
CA PRO A 117 -4.15 -15.43 7.38
C PRO A 117 -3.16 -14.42 6.79
N ASP A 118 -2.16 -14.90 6.03
CA ASP A 118 -1.26 -14.00 5.31
C ASP A 118 -1.99 -13.44 4.08
N GLY A 119 -1.94 -12.11 3.88
CA GLY A 119 -2.62 -11.45 2.77
C GLY A 119 -1.62 -10.85 1.79
N GLU A 120 -1.87 -11.04 0.49
CA GLU A 120 -1.07 -10.51 -0.62
C GLU A 120 -1.99 -9.84 -1.64
N ILE A 121 -1.57 -8.67 -2.12
CA ILE A 121 -2.29 -7.90 -3.14
C ILE A 121 -1.72 -8.26 -4.51
N VAL A 122 -2.56 -8.74 -5.41
CA VAL A 122 -2.22 -8.95 -6.83
C VAL A 122 -3.15 -8.07 -7.67
N GLN A 123 -2.60 -7.07 -8.33
CA GLN A 123 -3.39 -6.19 -9.19
C GLN A 123 -3.39 -6.71 -10.64
N GLU A 124 -4.53 -7.16 -11.13
CA GLU A 124 -4.69 -7.60 -12.52
C GLU A 124 -5.15 -6.41 -13.38
N ALA A 125 -4.31 -6.03 -14.36
CA ALA A 125 -4.47 -4.80 -15.15
C ALA A 125 -5.79 -4.69 -15.92
N SER A 126 -6.50 -5.79 -16.15
CA SER A 126 -7.66 -5.84 -17.06
C SER A 126 -8.98 -6.17 -16.37
N ARG A 127 -8.98 -6.61 -15.11
CA ARG A 127 -10.19 -7.13 -14.45
C ARG A 127 -10.45 -6.55 -13.05
N GLY A 128 -9.42 -6.03 -12.38
CA GLY A 128 -9.57 -5.36 -11.09
C GLY A 128 -8.52 -5.80 -10.08
N ILE A 129 -8.95 -6.21 -8.89
CA ILE A 129 -8.08 -6.49 -7.75
C ILE A 129 -8.24 -7.96 -7.35
N ALA A 130 -7.13 -8.68 -7.26
CA ALA A 130 -7.06 -9.98 -6.61
C ALA A 130 -6.38 -9.84 -5.23
N LEU A 131 -7.01 -10.37 -4.20
CA LEU A 131 -6.44 -10.48 -2.85
C LEU A 131 -6.26 -11.96 -2.54
N ASN A 132 -5.01 -12.39 -2.40
CA ASN A 132 -4.67 -13.75 -2.02
C ASN A 132 -4.53 -13.82 -0.50
N TYR A 133 -5.20 -14.79 0.11
CA TYR A 133 -5.12 -15.09 1.52
C TYR A 133 -4.59 -16.50 1.69
N ARG A 134 -3.39 -16.62 2.24
CA ARG A 134 -2.79 -17.90 2.60
C ARG A 134 -3.26 -18.29 3.99
N ARG A 135 -3.62 -19.56 4.14
CA ARG A 135 -4.05 -20.13 5.41
C ARG A 135 -2.92 -20.00 6.45
N SER A 136 -3.27 -19.63 7.68
CA SER A 136 -2.35 -19.65 8.82
C SER A 136 -1.86 -21.07 9.11
N ALA A 137 -0.60 -21.21 9.52
CA ALA A 137 0.00 -22.52 9.79
C ALA A 137 -0.74 -23.32 10.89
N ASP A 138 -1.36 -22.62 11.84
CA ASP A 138 -2.15 -23.18 12.94
C ASP A 138 -3.62 -23.53 12.57
N ALA A 139 -4.07 -23.20 11.36
CA ALA A 139 -5.46 -23.42 10.98
C ALA A 139 -5.73 -24.86 10.48
N PRO A 140 -6.91 -25.43 10.79
CA PRO A 140 -7.28 -26.79 10.38
C PRO A 140 -7.21 -26.99 8.86
N THR A 141 -6.70 -28.14 8.44
CA THR A 141 -6.53 -28.50 7.01
C THR A 141 -7.69 -29.32 6.44
N THR A 142 -8.63 -29.73 7.28
CA THR A 142 -9.82 -30.51 6.92
C THR A 142 -11.09 -29.65 6.97
N ALA A 143 -11.92 -29.71 5.93
CA ALA A 143 -13.25 -29.12 5.94
C ALA A 143 -14.15 -29.92 6.90
N THR A 144 -14.66 -29.29 7.96
CA THR A 144 -15.78 -29.86 8.72
C THR A 144 -17.07 -29.48 8.00
N SER A 145 -17.60 -30.38 7.17
CA SER A 145 -18.95 -30.26 6.60
C SER A 145 -20.00 -30.31 7.73
N PRO A 146 -20.98 -29.39 7.80
CA PRO A 146 -22.25 -29.69 8.46
C PRO A 146 -23.04 -30.67 7.58
N PRO A 147 -23.79 -31.64 8.14
CA PRO A 147 -24.59 -32.56 7.34
C PRO A 147 -25.80 -31.82 6.69
N PRO A 148 -26.32 -32.29 5.53
CA PRO A 148 -27.47 -31.68 4.86
C PRO A 148 -28.80 -32.08 5.50
N GLY A 149 -29.72 -31.12 5.69
CA GLY A 149 -31.10 -31.41 6.10
C GLY A 149 -31.96 -30.16 6.35
N ILE A 150 -32.79 -29.82 5.36
CA ILE A 150 -33.85 -28.80 5.36
C ILE A 150 -34.90 -28.99 6.46
N THR A 151 -35.42 -27.92 7.08
CA THR A 151 -36.85 -27.50 7.10
C THR A 151 -37.16 -26.51 8.24
N GLY A 152 -37.74 -25.36 7.90
CA GLY A 152 -38.65 -24.62 8.79
C GLY A 152 -38.16 -23.27 9.35
N GLU A 153 -38.33 -22.20 8.59
CA GLU A 153 -38.85 -20.92 9.13
C GLU A 153 -40.40 -21.05 9.23
N PRO A 154 -41.16 -20.27 10.06
CA PRO A 154 -40.86 -18.89 10.51
C PRO A 154 -41.23 -18.50 11.97
N GLN A 155 -40.59 -17.40 12.42
CA GLN A 155 -41.04 -16.34 13.35
C GLN A 155 -41.43 -16.63 14.82
N GLY A 156 -40.93 -15.77 15.73
CA GLY A 156 -41.52 -15.56 17.06
C GLY A 156 -40.65 -14.73 18.02
N GLN A 157 -40.84 -13.41 18.01
CA GLN A 157 -40.32 -12.48 19.01
C GLN A 157 -40.89 -12.79 20.41
N SER A 158 -40.09 -12.71 21.47
CA SER A 158 -40.44 -11.97 22.71
C SER A 158 -39.26 -11.88 23.68
N ASN A 159 -38.96 -10.64 24.06
CA ASN A 159 -38.14 -10.26 25.21
C ASN A 159 -38.77 -10.78 26.51
N LEU A 160 -37.94 -11.10 27.53
CA LEU A 160 -38.10 -10.58 28.89
C LEU A 160 -36.78 -10.71 29.69
N ALA A 161 -36.44 -9.60 30.32
CA ALA A 161 -35.23 -9.25 31.05
C ALA A 161 -34.94 -10.04 32.35
N GLN A 162 -33.69 -9.91 32.85
CA GLN A 162 -33.21 -9.69 34.24
C GLN A 162 -31.92 -10.50 34.53
N GLN A 163 -30.78 -10.02 35.05
CA GLN A 163 -30.33 -8.77 35.68
C GLN A 163 -28.76 -8.72 35.66
N GLN A 164 -28.17 -7.57 35.33
CA GLN A 164 -26.86 -7.12 35.85
C GLN A 164 -26.99 -5.64 36.24
N PRO A 165 -26.59 -5.22 37.46
CA PRO A 165 -26.69 -3.81 37.86
C PRO A 165 -25.63 -2.93 37.18
N GLN A 166 -26.13 -1.76 36.76
CA GLN A 166 -25.44 -0.63 36.16
C GLN A 166 -24.71 0.23 37.21
N GLN A 167 -23.64 0.91 36.81
CA GLN A 167 -23.39 2.28 37.24
C GLN A 167 -23.13 3.16 35.99
N GLN A 168 -23.85 4.29 35.96
CA GLN A 168 -24.08 5.16 34.82
C GLN A 168 -22.92 6.13 34.51
N PRO A 169 -22.80 6.55 33.25
CA PRO A 169 -22.25 7.85 32.85
C PRO A 169 -23.38 8.89 32.64
N GLN A 170 -23.14 10.14 33.04
CA GLN A 170 -23.98 11.29 32.66
C GLN A 170 -23.27 12.19 31.63
N GLN A 171 -24.09 12.81 30.78
CA GLN A 171 -23.81 13.40 29.48
C GLN A 171 -23.64 14.94 29.52
N GLN A 172 -22.74 15.47 28.67
CA GLN A 172 -22.81 16.63 27.72
C GLN A 172 -23.42 18.01 28.13
N PRO A 173 -23.27 19.12 27.33
CA PRO A 173 -22.58 19.34 26.04
C PRO A 173 -21.69 20.62 25.89
N GLN A 174 -20.82 20.57 24.86
CA GLN A 174 -20.33 21.61 23.92
C GLN A 174 -20.30 23.12 24.30
N GLN A 175 -19.14 23.77 24.13
CA GLN A 175 -18.95 24.94 23.24
C GLN A 175 -17.47 25.35 23.07
N GLN A 176 -17.22 26.03 21.96
CA GLN A 176 -15.94 26.33 21.29
C GLN A 176 -15.12 27.44 21.99
N GLN A 177 -13.79 27.40 21.82
CA GLN A 177 -12.88 28.51 21.43
C GLN A 177 -11.54 28.58 22.19
N GLN A 178 -10.47 28.49 21.39
CA GLN A 178 -9.20 29.24 21.42
C GLN A 178 -8.68 29.76 22.78
N ALA A 179 -7.50 29.25 23.17
CA ALA A 179 -6.49 29.99 23.95
C ALA A 179 -5.10 29.49 23.50
N GLN A 180 -4.44 30.17 22.58
CA GLN A 180 -3.45 31.21 22.89
C GLN A 180 -2.50 30.82 24.02
N ARG A 181 -1.30 30.40 23.62
CA ARG A 181 -0.11 30.37 24.44
C ARG A 181 0.24 31.80 24.83
N GLN A 182 0.25 32.10 26.12
CA GLN A 182 0.97 33.25 26.66
C GLN A 182 1.93 32.75 27.76
N PRO A 183 3.22 33.14 27.70
CA PRO A 183 4.25 32.74 28.66
C PRO A 183 4.03 33.34 30.05
N GLY A 184 4.51 32.61 31.06
CA GLY A 184 4.33 32.91 32.47
C GLY A 184 4.94 34.23 32.92
N ASN A 185 4.17 34.96 33.71
CA ASN A 185 4.67 36.02 34.57
C ASN A 185 4.94 35.35 35.93
N SER A 186 6.21 35.09 36.24
CA SER A 186 6.62 34.82 37.61
C SER A 186 6.49 36.12 38.39
N ASP A 187 5.56 36.14 39.33
CA ASP A 187 5.47 37.11 40.41
C ASP A 187 6.76 37.06 41.24
N VAL A 188 7.69 37.97 40.97
CA VAL A 188 8.87 38.20 41.81
C VAL A 188 8.57 39.41 42.69
N LEU A 189 8.10 39.10 43.88
CA LEU A 189 7.82 40.03 44.96
C LEU A 189 9.14 40.56 45.54
N VAL A 190 9.71 41.62 44.94
CA VAL A 190 10.76 42.41 45.59
C VAL A 190 10.11 43.69 46.14
N PRO A 191 10.14 43.95 47.47
CA PRO A 191 9.72 45.23 47.98
C PRO A 191 10.71 46.30 47.51
N ASN A 192 10.20 47.39 46.93
CA ASN A 192 11.00 48.59 46.64
C ASN A 192 11.26 49.31 47.98
N PRO A 193 12.49 49.35 48.52
CA PRO A 193 12.72 50.04 49.79
C PRO A 193 12.76 51.56 49.57
N ASP A 194 12.01 52.29 50.39
CA ASP A 194 12.13 53.75 50.52
C ASP A 194 13.45 54.07 51.22
N VAL A 195 14.29 54.93 50.62
CA VAL A 195 15.59 55.32 51.19
C VAL A 195 15.50 56.76 51.70
N GLU A 196 15.50 56.94 53.01
CA GLU A 196 15.58 58.25 53.68
C GLU A 196 17.04 58.56 54.07
N ILE A 197 17.56 59.72 53.68
CA ILE A 197 18.87 60.25 54.12
C ILE A 197 18.59 61.64 54.70
N ASP A 198 18.92 61.85 55.99
CA ASP A 198 18.72 63.10 56.74
C ASP A 198 17.32 63.74 56.65
N GLY A 199 16.27 62.90 56.69
CA GLY A 199 14.89 63.36 56.93
C GLY A 199 14.17 64.03 55.76
N VAL A 200 14.70 63.95 54.53
CA VAL A 200 14.01 64.40 53.31
C VAL A 200 13.86 63.23 52.34
N ARG A 201 12.61 62.91 51.94
CA ARG A 201 12.33 61.93 50.87
C ARG A 201 12.89 62.44 49.54
N ILE A 202 13.70 61.61 48.88
CA ILE A 202 14.16 61.84 47.52
C ILE A 202 13.29 61.03 46.55
N ASP A 203 12.26 61.64 46.00
CA ASP A 203 11.54 61.10 44.85
C ASP A 203 12.51 61.01 43.67
N SER A 204 12.79 59.78 43.21
CA SER A 204 13.65 59.55 42.05
C SER A 204 13.02 60.19 40.80
N PRO A 205 13.73 61.02 40.01
CA PRO A 205 13.14 61.62 38.82
C PRO A 205 12.80 60.56 37.79
N THR A 206 11.53 60.52 37.40
CA THR A 206 10.95 59.71 36.33
C THR A 206 11.79 59.85 35.06
N ARG A 207 12.52 58.79 34.66
CA ARG A 207 13.13 58.73 33.31
C ARG A 207 12.02 58.59 32.28
N VAL A 208 11.58 59.72 31.74
CA VAL A 208 10.85 59.80 30.47
C VAL A 208 11.85 59.69 29.33
N ASN A 209 12.10 58.48 28.85
CA ASN A 209 12.62 58.29 27.50
C ASN A 209 11.90 57.11 26.85
N PRO A 210 10.83 57.35 26.08
CA PRO A 210 10.18 56.28 25.33
C PRO A 210 11.12 55.89 24.18
N ALA A 211 11.78 54.74 24.30
CA ALA A 211 12.48 54.15 23.17
C ALA A 211 11.46 53.91 22.03
N PRO A 212 11.78 54.25 20.77
CA PRO A 212 10.90 53.99 19.64
C PRO A 212 10.54 52.49 19.56
N PRO A 213 9.33 52.13 19.12
CA PRO A 213 8.94 50.74 19.01
C PRO A 213 9.87 50.01 18.02
N PHE A 214 10.39 48.86 18.43
CA PHE A 214 11.21 48.02 17.58
C PHE A 214 10.40 47.56 16.37
N GLN A 215 10.98 47.68 15.17
CA GLN A 215 10.37 47.15 13.96
C GLN A 215 10.22 45.62 14.08
N PRO A 216 9.18 45.03 13.46
CA PRO A 216 9.00 43.59 13.44
C PRO A 216 10.24 42.92 12.84
N ARG A 217 10.77 41.88 13.51
CA ARG A 217 11.82 41.04 12.92
C ARG A 217 11.25 40.34 11.68
N ALA A 218 12.06 40.22 10.63
CA ALA A 218 11.70 39.42 9.47
C ALA A 218 11.46 37.96 9.91
N VAL A 219 10.24 37.48 9.70
CA VAL A 219 9.88 36.07 9.91
C VAL A 219 10.24 35.34 8.62
N ALA A 220 11.11 34.33 8.74
CA ALA A 220 11.49 33.52 7.59
C ALA A 220 10.22 32.87 6.98
N PRO A 221 10.11 32.83 5.64
CA PRO A 221 9.04 32.06 5.00
C PRO A 221 9.03 30.62 5.52
N PRO A 222 7.85 29.99 5.69
CA PRO A 222 7.79 28.59 6.05
C PRO A 222 8.56 27.76 5.01
N VAL A 223 9.54 26.98 5.49
CA VAL A 223 10.30 26.06 4.65
C VAL A 223 9.36 24.99 4.09
N GLY A 224 9.49 24.68 2.80
CA GLY A 224 8.57 23.78 2.09
C GLY A 224 8.53 22.36 2.65
N ASP A 225 7.35 21.73 2.58
CA ASP A 225 7.13 20.34 3.01
C ASP A 225 7.95 19.38 2.15
N ILE A 226 8.84 18.60 2.78
CA ILE A 226 9.53 17.49 2.10
C ILE A 226 8.56 16.31 2.05
N SER A 227 8.09 15.98 0.84
CA SER A 227 7.39 14.71 0.59
C SER A 227 8.41 13.58 0.55
N VAL A 228 8.44 12.75 1.60
CA VAL A 228 9.24 11.52 1.61
C VAL A 228 8.47 10.40 0.89
N SER A 229 9.15 9.63 0.05
CA SER A 229 8.59 8.43 -0.57
C SER A 229 9.46 7.23 -0.21
N SER A 230 8.83 6.11 0.18
CA SER A 230 9.53 4.86 0.46
C SER A 230 9.90 4.17 -0.85
N VAL A 231 11.18 3.83 -1.01
CA VAL A 231 11.64 2.93 -2.06
C VAL A 231 11.56 1.52 -1.51
N ASP A 232 10.85 0.65 -2.23
CA ASP A 232 10.88 -0.76 -1.91
C ASP A 232 12.25 -1.32 -2.33
N THR A 233 12.95 -1.90 -1.35
CA THR A 233 14.27 -2.53 -1.52
C THR A 233 14.17 -4.03 -1.35
N SER A 234 12.96 -4.59 -1.42
CA SER A 234 12.73 -6.02 -1.38
C SER A 234 13.61 -6.74 -2.41
N ALA A 235 14.16 -7.88 -2.00
CA ALA A 235 15.00 -8.69 -2.86
C ALA A 235 14.20 -9.14 -4.08
N TYR A 236 14.79 -8.97 -5.26
CA TYR A 236 14.16 -9.34 -6.52
C TYR A 236 13.80 -10.84 -6.52
N SER A 237 12.52 -11.16 -6.67
CA SER A 237 12.01 -12.54 -6.77
C SER A 237 11.13 -12.69 -7.99
N ILE A 238 11.29 -13.77 -8.73
CA ILE A 238 10.50 -14.08 -9.92
C ILE A 238 9.41 -15.12 -9.60
N ASN A 239 8.22 -14.93 -10.16
CA ASN A 239 7.12 -15.88 -10.05
C ASN A 239 7.11 -16.83 -11.26
N LEU A 240 7.32 -18.13 -11.02
CA LEU A 240 7.35 -19.16 -12.05
C LEU A 240 5.96 -19.71 -12.38
N GLY A 241 4.93 -19.37 -11.61
CA GLY A 241 3.54 -19.79 -11.86
C GLY A 241 3.34 -21.30 -11.77
N THR A 242 4.21 -21.99 -11.03
CA THR A 242 4.14 -23.45 -10.81
C THR A 242 4.16 -23.76 -9.32
N ALA A 243 3.39 -24.78 -8.94
CA ALA A 243 3.42 -25.37 -7.60
C ALA A 243 4.25 -26.66 -7.55
N GLN A 244 5.01 -26.96 -8.62
CA GLN A 244 5.85 -28.13 -8.71
C GLN A 244 6.91 -28.12 -7.61
N ARG A 245 7.12 -29.27 -6.97
CA ARG A 245 8.12 -29.46 -5.92
C ARG A 245 9.28 -30.32 -6.40
N VAL A 246 10.45 -30.05 -5.84
CA VAL A 246 11.69 -30.81 -6.00
C VAL A 246 11.81 -31.75 -4.80
N PRO A 247 11.59 -33.08 -4.96
CA PRO A 247 11.58 -34.00 -3.81
C PRO A 247 12.93 -34.09 -3.11
N ARG A 248 14.00 -34.25 -3.88
CA ARG A 248 15.38 -34.20 -3.41
C ARG A 248 16.30 -33.84 -4.57
N LEU A 249 17.20 -32.89 -4.37
CA LEU A 249 18.20 -32.51 -5.36
C LEU A 249 19.51 -32.19 -4.66
N VAL A 250 20.56 -32.95 -5.01
CA VAL A 250 21.91 -32.75 -4.50
C VAL A 250 22.81 -32.36 -5.68
N LEU A 251 23.38 -31.18 -5.60
CA LEU A 251 24.28 -30.60 -6.58
C LEU A 251 25.63 -30.35 -5.90
N ARG A 252 26.70 -30.71 -6.59
CA ARG A 252 28.07 -30.51 -6.14
C ARG A 252 28.83 -29.87 -7.27
N ASP A 253 29.25 -28.63 -7.05
CA ASP A 253 30.00 -27.85 -8.03
C ASP A 253 29.32 -27.81 -9.43
N ALA A 254 27.99 -27.71 -9.43
CA ALA A 254 27.21 -27.76 -10.67
C ALA A 254 27.17 -26.38 -11.32
N PRO A 255 27.34 -26.25 -12.66
CA PRO A 255 27.23 -24.97 -13.34
C PRO A 255 25.81 -24.40 -13.18
N VAL A 256 25.72 -23.13 -12.78
CA VAL A 256 24.46 -22.44 -12.48
C VAL A 256 23.50 -22.48 -13.67
N GLU A 257 24.02 -22.36 -14.90
CA GLU A 257 23.23 -22.44 -16.13
C GLU A 257 22.48 -23.78 -16.26
N GLU A 258 23.16 -24.90 -16.00
CA GLU A 258 22.53 -26.22 -16.07
C GLU A 258 21.48 -26.40 -14.99
N VAL A 259 21.79 -25.95 -13.77
CA VAL A 259 20.86 -26.01 -12.63
C VAL A 259 19.60 -25.20 -12.94
N MET A 260 19.75 -23.98 -13.46
CA MET A 260 18.63 -23.14 -13.89
C MET A 260 17.84 -23.78 -15.04
N SER A 261 18.52 -24.42 -15.99
CA SER A 261 17.85 -25.10 -17.11
C SER A 261 17.02 -26.30 -16.65
N LEU A 262 17.52 -27.03 -15.65
CA LEU A 262 16.84 -28.18 -15.06
C LEU A 262 15.61 -27.72 -14.27
N LEU A 263 15.73 -26.66 -13.48
CA LEU A 263 14.61 -26.09 -12.72
C LEU A 263 13.55 -25.45 -13.62
N ALA A 264 13.95 -24.71 -14.64
CA ALA A 264 13.02 -24.16 -15.63
C ALA A 264 12.25 -25.28 -16.35
N ARG A 265 12.94 -26.36 -16.72
CA ARG A 265 12.31 -27.54 -17.32
C ARG A 265 11.36 -28.26 -16.35
N ALA A 266 11.75 -28.40 -15.08
CA ALA A 266 10.88 -28.95 -14.04
C ALA A 266 9.62 -28.09 -13.84
N ALA A 267 9.72 -26.77 -14.04
CA ALA A 267 8.60 -25.83 -14.03
C ALA A 267 7.78 -25.81 -15.33
N GLY A 268 8.21 -26.49 -16.41
CA GLY A 268 7.58 -26.44 -17.72
C GLY A 268 7.86 -25.17 -18.53
N LEU A 269 8.91 -24.42 -18.16
CA LEU A 269 9.28 -23.12 -18.74
C LEU A 269 10.52 -23.25 -19.63
N ASN A 270 10.62 -22.37 -20.63
CA ASN A 270 11.82 -22.19 -21.44
C ASN A 270 12.80 -21.29 -20.69
N LEU A 271 14.09 -21.54 -20.86
CA LEU A 271 15.16 -20.71 -20.31
C LEU A 271 15.99 -20.12 -21.46
N ALA A 272 16.21 -18.81 -21.41
CA ALA A 272 17.16 -18.10 -22.25
C ALA A 272 18.22 -17.48 -21.36
N TYR A 273 19.49 -17.79 -21.61
CA TYR A 273 20.60 -17.26 -20.85
C TYR A 273 21.33 -16.19 -21.67
N ILE A 274 21.61 -15.06 -21.03
CA ILE A 274 22.38 -13.95 -21.59
C ILE A 274 23.76 -13.99 -20.95
N ALA A 275 24.76 -14.32 -21.77
CA ALA A 275 26.15 -14.25 -21.37
C ALA A 275 26.55 -12.79 -21.10
N ASP A 276 27.31 -12.59 -20.03
CA ASP A 276 27.94 -11.30 -19.75
C ASP A 276 28.98 -11.05 -20.85
N SER A 277 28.70 -10.10 -21.74
CA SER A 277 29.59 -9.73 -22.84
C SER A 277 30.64 -8.75 -22.31
N GLY A 278 31.43 -9.18 -21.34
CA GLY A 278 32.67 -8.51 -20.96
C GLY A 278 33.77 -8.91 -21.93
N ASP A 279 34.52 -7.94 -22.45
CA ASP A 279 35.69 -8.15 -23.33
C ASP A 279 36.85 -8.82 -22.57
N ASP A 280 36.65 -10.05 -22.10
CA ASP A 280 37.71 -10.87 -21.52
C ASP A 280 38.29 -11.79 -22.61
N GLU A 281 39.49 -11.45 -23.08
CA GLU A 281 40.28 -12.18 -24.10
C GLU A 281 40.85 -13.53 -23.60
N ASP A 282 40.31 -14.10 -22.53
CA ASP A 282 40.62 -15.47 -22.08
C ASP A 282 39.31 -16.26 -21.95
N GLY A 283 39.18 -17.31 -22.76
CA GLY A 283 37.98 -18.12 -22.97
C GLY A 283 37.55 -19.01 -21.80
N GLU A 284 37.62 -18.51 -20.58
CA GLU A 284 36.87 -19.07 -19.45
C GLU A 284 35.65 -18.17 -19.22
N SER A 285 34.54 -18.50 -19.91
CA SER A 285 33.22 -18.09 -19.44
C SER A 285 33.20 -18.37 -17.95
N SER A 286 33.00 -17.33 -17.12
CA SER A 286 32.97 -17.46 -15.67
C SER A 286 31.82 -18.39 -15.27
N GLN A 287 32.07 -19.70 -15.36
CA GLN A 287 31.13 -20.77 -15.13
C GLN A 287 30.89 -20.77 -13.63
N ARG A 288 29.93 -19.96 -13.19
CA ARG A 288 29.58 -19.90 -11.78
C ARG A 288 29.02 -21.26 -11.43
N THR A 289 29.64 -21.92 -10.47
CA THR A 289 29.19 -23.20 -9.96
C THR A 289 28.45 -23.01 -8.65
N ILE A 290 27.58 -23.96 -8.33
CA ILE A 290 26.81 -23.97 -7.11
C ILE A 290 26.75 -25.38 -6.52
N SER A 291 26.92 -25.46 -5.20
CA SER A 291 26.69 -26.68 -4.43
C SER A 291 25.45 -26.48 -3.57
N LEU A 292 24.50 -27.40 -3.67
CA LEU A 292 23.17 -27.22 -3.11
C LEU A 292 22.58 -28.58 -2.72
N ASP A 293 22.01 -28.68 -1.53
CA ASP A 293 21.28 -29.85 -1.05
C ASP A 293 19.88 -29.40 -0.65
N ILE A 294 18.87 -29.91 -1.35
CA ILE A 294 17.46 -29.51 -1.23
C ILE A 294 16.59 -30.74 -1.02
N GLU A 295 15.58 -30.60 -0.17
CA GLU A 295 14.56 -31.61 0.09
C GLU A 295 13.18 -30.95 0.23
N ASP A 296 12.18 -31.48 -0.50
CA ASP A 296 10.77 -31.03 -0.50
C ASP A 296 10.55 -29.50 -0.65
N GLU A 297 11.28 -28.87 -1.57
CA GLU A 297 11.18 -27.42 -1.81
C GLU A 297 10.44 -27.10 -3.12
N SER A 298 9.79 -25.94 -3.21
CA SER A 298 9.17 -25.46 -4.44
C SER A 298 10.22 -25.17 -5.51
N VAL A 299 9.97 -25.56 -6.77
CA VAL A 299 10.86 -25.21 -7.89
C VAL A 299 11.08 -23.69 -7.98
N GLN A 300 10.04 -22.90 -7.68
CA GLN A 300 10.16 -21.44 -7.65
C GLN A 300 11.12 -20.94 -6.57
N ASP A 301 11.03 -21.49 -5.36
CA ASP A 301 11.83 -21.04 -4.23
C ASP A 301 13.30 -21.41 -4.44
N VAL A 302 13.55 -22.62 -4.92
CA VAL A 302 14.88 -23.08 -5.33
C VAL A 302 15.44 -22.19 -6.44
N PHE A 303 14.63 -21.87 -7.46
CA PHE A 303 15.06 -21.02 -8.57
C PHE A 303 15.46 -19.63 -8.08
N ASN A 304 14.63 -19.00 -7.25
CA ASN A 304 14.91 -17.70 -6.63
C ASN A 304 16.13 -17.73 -5.71
N ASN A 305 16.35 -18.83 -4.98
CA ASN A 305 17.55 -19.02 -4.16
C ASN A 305 18.82 -19.08 -5.01
N VAL A 306 18.81 -19.83 -6.11
CA VAL A 306 19.96 -19.91 -7.02
C VAL A 306 20.23 -18.57 -7.71
N LEU A 307 19.20 -17.83 -8.15
CA LEU A 307 19.37 -16.48 -8.69
C LEU A 307 20.07 -15.54 -7.69
N ARG A 308 19.61 -15.55 -6.43
CA ARG A 308 20.19 -14.72 -5.37
C ARG A 308 21.63 -15.09 -5.04
N LEU A 309 21.94 -16.38 -5.00
CA LEU A 309 23.29 -16.88 -4.69
C LEU A 309 24.28 -16.64 -5.84
N SER A 310 23.80 -16.73 -7.09
CA SER A 310 24.62 -16.50 -8.29
C SER A 310 24.74 -15.03 -8.70
N GLY A 311 23.95 -14.14 -8.07
CA GLY A 311 23.90 -12.72 -8.43
C GLY A 311 23.30 -12.46 -9.81
N LEU A 312 22.48 -13.37 -10.32
CA LEU A 312 21.83 -13.25 -11.62
C LEU A 312 20.48 -12.55 -11.49
N GLU A 313 20.18 -11.71 -12.47
CA GLU A 313 18.86 -11.15 -12.71
C GLU A 313 18.06 -12.10 -13.62
N ALA A 314 16.75 -12.16 -13.43
CA ALA A 314 15.87 -12.94 -14.29
C ALA A 314 14.60 -12.17 -14.62
N ASN A 315 13.99 -12.35 -15.79
CA ASN A 315 12.66 -11.84 -16.07
C ASN A 315 11.85 -12.92 -16.79
N ARG A 316 10.55 -12.98 -16.53
CA ARG A 316 9.67 -13.96 -17.13
C ARG A 316 8.72 -13.26 -18.06
N GLU A 317 8.74 -13.69 -19.32
CA GLU A 317 7.83 -13.24 -20.35
C GLU A 317 7.06 -14.47 -20.87
N GLY A 318 5.81 -14.61 -20.42
CA GLY A 318 4.97 -15.76 -20.73
C GLY A 318 5.58 -17.07 -20.25
N ASN A 319 6.04 -17.91 -21.19
CA ASN A 319 6.64 -19.21 -20.92
C ASN A 319 8.18 -19.21 -20.93
N THR A 320 8.81 -18.06 -21.17
CA THR A 320 10.27 -17.95 -21.27
C THR A 320 10.80 -17.13 -20.10
N ILE A 321 11.81 -17.68 -19.44
CA ILE A 321 12.60 -16.98 -18.42
C ILE A 321 13.90 -16.55 -19.07
N VAL A 322 14.17 -15.25 -19.06
CA VAL A 322 15.44 -14.67 -19.48
C VAL A 322 16.30 -14.46 -18.24
N VAL A 323 17.53 -14.97 -18.22
CA VAL A 323 18.45 -14.87 -17.07
C VAL A 323 19.79 -14.32 -17.53
N GLY A 324 20.41 -13.44 -16.73
CA GLY A 324 21.74 -12.91 -16.99
C GLY A 324 22.27 -12.07 -15.83
N VAL A 325 23.55 -11.73 -15.84
CA VAL A 325 24.16 -10.83 -14.81
C VAL A 325 23.51 -9.47 -14.84
N ARG A 326 23.25 -8.99 -16.06
CA ARG A 326 22.57 -7.74 -16.35
C ARG A 326 21.63 -7.97 -17.51
N LEU A 327 20.33 -7.86 -17.26
CA LEU A 327 19.36 -7.92 -18.35
C LEU A 327 19.44 -6.62 -19.19
N PRO A 328 19.20 -6.67 -20.51
CA PRO A 328 19.00 -5.46 -21.30
C PRO A 328 17.71 -4.74 -20.87
N ASP A 329 17.62 -3.42 -21.09
CA ASP A 329 16.49 -2.60 -20.62
C ASP A 329 15.12 -3.13 -21.07
N SER A 330 15.05 -3.76 -22.25
CA SER A 330 13.83 -4.39 -22.76
C SER A 330 13.37 -5.61 -21.98
N ALA A 331 14.31 -6.30 -21.31
CA ALA A 331 14.05 -7.50 -20.51
C ALA A 331 14.09 -7.21 -19.00
N ARG A 332 14.40 -5.98 -18.59
CA ARG A 332 14.34 -5.57 -17.18
C ARG A 332 12.90 -5.21 -16.79
N PRO A 333 12.47 -5.53 -15.56
CA PRO A 333 11.27 -4.95 -15.00
C PRO A 333 11.51 -3.45 -14.72
N VAL A 334 11.07 -2.57 -15.62
CA VAL A 334 11.20 -1.12 -15.46
C VAL A 334 10.00 -0.54 -14.71
N ILE A 335 10.25 0.13 -13.59
CA ILE A 335 9.23 0.88 -12.84
C ILE A 335 9.44 2.37 -13.11
N SER A 336 8.52 3.00 -13.86
CA SER A 336 8.54 4.45 -14.06
C SER A 336 7.89 5.16 -12.87
N ARG A 337 8.57 6.15 -12.29
CA ARG A 337 8.07 6.96 -11.16
C ARG A 337 8.19 8.44 -11.49
N THR A 338 7.10 9.19 -11.32
CA THR A 338 7.09 10.65 -11.47
C THR A 338 7.18 11.30 -10.09
N VAL A 339 8.28 12.00 -9.82
CA VAL A 339 8.46 12.75 -8.57
C VAL A 339 8.17 14.22 -8.83
N ARG A 340 7.26 14.81 -8.05
CA ARG A 340 7.02 16.26 -8.06
C ARG A 340 7.87 16.90 -7.00
N LEU A 341 8.65 17.90 -7.41
CA LEU A 341 9.44 18.72 -6.51
C LEU A 341 8.82 20.12 -6.51
N ASN A 342 8.31 20.56 -5.37
CA ASN A 342 7.94 21.95 -5.19
C ASN A 342 9.23 22.73 -4.93
N GLN A 343 9.81 23.33 -5.98
CA GLN A 343 10.89 24.30 -5.84
C GLN A 343 10.31 25.73 -5.85
N LEU A 344 10.95 26.63 -5.09
CA LEU A 344 10.80 28.09 -5.22
C LEU A 344 11.67 28.61 -6.36
#